data_AF-A0A9N9UCX9-F1
#
_entry.id   AF-A0A9N9UCX9-F1
#
_cell.length_a   1.000
_cell.length_b   1.000
_cell.length_c   1.000
_cell.angle_alpha   90.00
_cell.angle_beta   90.00
_cell.angle_gamma   90.00
#
_symmetry.space_group_name_H-M   'P 1'
#
loop_
_entity.id
_entity.type
_entity.pdbx_description
1 polymer ?
#
loop_
_entity_poly.entity_id
_entity_poly.type
_entity_poly.pdbx_seq_one_letter_code
_entity_poly.pdbx_strand_id
1 'polypeptide(L)'
;MVPRFYGAIAYNGTRAMVLSDSGGARVARPEGAVLDEEDFYQLLYKATTSLTDLAVSHNDTKLDNLHLVTEDGKDKIMMVDLERVDMDLSEDNFAFAAWCKADFLARHYRSHLRTLEYDGVLLPKRLLKE
;
A
#
# COMPACT_ATOMS: atom_id res chain seq x y z
N MET A 1 6.09 0.18 3.35
CA MET A 1 6.23 1.07 4.54
C MET A 1 4.92 1.08 5.29
N VAL A 2 4.93 1.24 6.62
CA VAL A 2 3.73 1.29 7.46
C VAL A 2 3.75 2.53 8.36
N PRO A 3 2.59 3.06 8.80
CA PRO A 3 2.53 4.16 9.76
C PRO A 3 3.25 3.83 11.07
N ARG A 4 3.91 4.83 11.67
CA ARG A 4 4.56 4.68 12.97
C ARG A 4 3.50 4.59 14.06
N PHE A 5 3.58 3.59 14.92
CA PHE A 5 2.73 3.46 16.09
C PHE A 5 3.26 4.30 17.26
N TYR A 6 2.45 5.22 17.78
CA TYR A 6 2.78 6.04 18.95
C TYR A 6 2.22 5.49 20.26
N GLY A 7 1.19 4.63 20.20
CA GLY A 7 0.58 4.03 21.37
C GLY A 7 -0.92 3.83 21.19
N ALA A 8 -1.58 3.35 22.24
CA ALA A 8 -3.02 3.19 22.30
C ALA A 8 -3.61 4.08 23.39
N ILE A 9 -4.75 4.68 23.12
CA ILE A 9 -5.52 5.50 24.07
C ILE A 9 -6.96 5.00 24.17
N ALA A 10 -7.70 5.46 25.17
CA ALA A 10 -9.15 5.35 25.19
C ALA A 10 -9.75 6.71 24.81
N TYR A 11 -10.58 6.74 23.77
CA TYR A 11 -11.33 7.91 23.34
C TYR A 11 -12.82 7.60 23.42
N ASN A 12 -13.56 8.34 24.25
CA ASN A 12 -15.00 8.10 24.51
C ASN A 12 -15.32 6.65 24.90
N GLY A 13 -14.47 6.01 25.70
CA GLY A 13 -14.64 4.61 26.12
C GLY A 13 -14.23 3.56 25.09
N THR A 14 -13.86 3.97 23.87
CA THR A 14 -13.39 3.09 22.81
C THR A 14 -11.87 3.09 22.75
N ARG A 15 -11.26 1.91 22.64
CA ARG A 15 -9.82 1.78 22.43
C ARG A 15 -9.45 2.28 21.03
N ALA A 16 -8.52 3.20 20.95
CA ALA A 16 -8.01 3.76 19.70
C ALA A 16 -6.49 3.62 19.64
N MET A 17 -5.97 3.35 18.45
CA MET A 17 -4.53 3.38 18.18
C MET A 17 -4.15 4.75 17.62
N VAL A 18 -3.04 5.29 18.09
CA VAL A 18 -2.46 6.54 17.60
C VAL A 18 -1.31 6.18 16.66
N LEU A 19 -1.46 6.54 15.39
CA LEU A 19 -0.48 6.32 14.33
C LEU A 19 0.04 7.66 13.81
N SER A 20 1.22 7.67 13.21
CA SER A 20 1.65 8.81 12.39
C SER A 20 0.65 9.02 11.27
N ASP A 21 0.42 10.29 10.93
CA ASP A 21 -0.33 10.60 9.72
C ASP A 21 0.39 9.98 8.52
N SER A 22 -0.32 9.12 7.79
CA SER A 22 0.19 8.49 6.58
C SER A 22 0.25 9.48 5.42
N GLY A 23 -0.57 10.54 5.47
CA GLY A 23 -0.80 11.42 4.34
C GLY A 23 -1.18 10.65 3.06
N GLY A 24 -0.84 11.26 1.92
CA GLY A 24 -0.98 10.66 0.59
C GLY A 24 -2.42 10.47 0.13
N ALA A 25 -2.56 9.82 -1.03
CA ALA A 25 -3.85 9.52 -1.64
C ALA A 25 -4.02 8.00 -1.77
N ARG A 26 -5.23 7.51 -1.45
CA ARG A 26 -5.60 6.09 -1.63
C ARG A 26 -5.52 5.70 -3.09
N VAL A 27 -4.82 4.62 -3.40
CA VAL A 27 -4.66 4.17 -4.80
C VAL A 27 -5.94 3.59 -5.40
N ALA A 28 -6.92 3.24 -4.55
CA ALA A 28 -8.29 2.88 -4.95
C ALA A 28 -9.15 4.09 -5.37
N ARG A 29 -8.61 5.30 -5.31
CA ARG A 29 -9.28 6.54 -5.73
C ARG A 29 -8.50 7.23 -6.85
N PRO A 30 -9.16 8.05 -7.69
CA PRO A 30 -8.51 8.76 -8.77
C PRO A 30 -7.25 9.52 -8.37
N GLU A 31 -7.24 10.15 -7.19
CA GLU A 31 -6.12 10.97 -6.71
C GLU A 31 -4.86 10.15 -6.39
N GLY A 32 -5.02 8.87 -6.04
CA GLY A 32 -3.89 7.95 -5.81
C GLY A 32 -3.57 7.08 -7.04
N ALA A 33 -4.48 6.99 -8.00
CA ALA A 33 -4.36 6.17 -9.21
C ALA A 33 -3.59 6.86 -10.36
N VAL A 34 -2.55 7.61 -10.01
CA VAL A 34 -1.80 8.50 -10.91
C VAL A 34 -0.48 7.92 -11.43
N LEU A 35 -0.11 6.72 -11.00
CA LEU A 35 1.05 5.99 -11.55
C LEU A 35 0.61 5.04 -12.66
N ASP A 36 1.52 4.69 -13.56
CA ASP A 36 1.33 3.53 -14.44
C ASP A 36 1.48 2.21 -13.65
N GLU A 37 1.25 1.08 -14.33
CA GLU A 37 1.30 -0.24 -13.71
C GLU A 37 2.71 -0.63 -13.26
N GLU A 38 3.75 -0.25 -14.03
CA GLU A 38 5.14 -0.62 -13.76
C GLU A 38 5.68 0.15 -12.56
N ASP A 39 5.49 1.47 -12.53
CA ASP A 39 5.87 2.33 -11.41
C ASP A 39 5.15 1.90 -10.13
N PHE A 40 3.85 1.59 -10.23
CA PHE A 40 3.08 1.09 -9.10
C PHE A 40 3.62 -0.27 -8.60
N TYR A 41 3.91 -1.20 -9.50
CA TYR A 41 4.46 -2.52 -9.15
C TYR A 41 5.80 -2.38 -8.42
N GLN A 42 6.71 -1.52 -8.91
CA GLN A 42 8.02 -1.34 -8.28
C GLN A 42 7.92 -0.79 -6.85
N LEU A 43 7.09 0.24 -6.65
CA LEU A 43 6.87 0.79 -5.30
C LEU A 43 6.16 -0.20 -4.38
N LEU A 44 5.19 -0.94 -4.91
CA LEU A 44 4.45 -1.93 -4.15
C LEU A 44 5.35 -3.10 -3.73
N TYR A 45 6.13 -3.64 -4.66
CA TYR A 45 7.06 -4.73 -4.39
C TYR A 45 8.03 -4.33 -3.28
N LYS A 46 8.64 -3.14 -3.39
CA LYS A 46 9.48 -2.56 -2.35
C LYS A 46 8.75 -2.47 -1.01
N ALA A 47 7.51 -1.98 -1.00
CA ALA A 47 6.72 -1.86 0.23
C ALA A 47 6.42 -3.23 0.88
N THR A 48 6.13 -4.26 0.08
CA THR A 48 5.89 -5.63 0.55
C THR A 48 7.16 -6.29 1.06
N THR A 49 8.30 -6.13 0.39
CA THR A 49 9.59 -6.66 0.85
C THR A 49 10.06 -5.99 2.14
N SER A 50 9.81 -4.69 2.32
CA SER A 50 10.12 -4.05 3.62
C SER A 50 9.32 -4.64 4.80
N LEU A 51 8.18 -5.29 4.56
CA LEU A 51 7.47 -6.03 5.62
C LEU A 51 8.11 -7.40 5.87
N THR A 52 8.62 -8.06 4.82
CA THR A 52 9.31 -9.34 4.96
C THR A 52 10.60 -9.21 5.78
N ASP A 53 11.29 -8.07 5.68
CA ASP A 53 12.44 -7.74 6.53
C ASP A 53 12.10 -7.71 8.03
N LEU A 54 10.82 -7.55 8.36
CA LEU A 54 10.28 -7.57 9.73
C LEU A 54 9.63 -8.92 10.09
N ALA A 55 9.80 -9.95 9.25
CA ALA A 55 9.09 -11.23 9.35
C ALA A 55 7.55 -11.07 9.40
N VAL A 56 7.02 -10.13 8.60
CA VAL A 56 5.59 -9.84 8.51
C VAL A 56 5.11 -9.94 7.07
N SER A 57 3.95 -10.56 6.90
CA SER A 57 3.27 -10.72 5.62
C SER A 57 1.86 -10.13 5.74
N HIS A 58 1.58 -9.00 5.07
CA HIS A 58 0.25 -8.37 5.11
C HIS A 58 -0.80 -9.18 4.35
N ASN A 59 -1.85 -9.65 5.01
CA ASN A 59 -2.76 -10.65 4.43
C ASN A 59 -4.07 -10.05 3.89
N ASP A 60 -4.42 -8.80 4.23
CA ASP A 60 -5.60 -8.12 3.65
C ASP A 60 -5.27 -7.34 2.38
N THR A 61 -5.05 -8.08 1.29
CA THR A 61 -4.51 -7.55 0.03
C THR A 61 -5.59 -6.82 -0.79
N LYS A 62 -5.76 -5.51 -0.56
CA LYS A 62 -6.72 -4.63 -1.28
C LYS A 62 -6.10 -3.28 -1.63
N LEU A 63 -6.55 -2.67 -2.73
CA LEU A 63 -6.10 -1.33 -3.14
C LEU A 63 -6.47 -0.24 -2.12
N ASP A 64 -7.58 -0.37 -1.39
CA ASP A 64 -7.98 0.60 -0.35
C ASP A 64 -6.99 0.69 0.81
N ASN A 65 -6.23 -0.37 1.04
CA ASN A 65 -5.21 -0.46 2.09
C ASN A 65 -3.85 0.12 1.64
N LEU A 66 -3.79 0.74 0.47
CA LEU A 66 -2.56 1.28 -0.10
C LEU A 66 -2.71 2.77 -0.37
N HIS A 67 -1.78 3.54 0.17
CA HIS A 67 -1.67 4.97 -0.06
C HIS A 67 -0.42 5.25 -0.89
N LEU A 68 -0.56 6.06 -1.95
CA LEU A 68 0.56 6.70 -2.61
C LEU A 68 0.94 7.95 -1.84
N VAL A 69 2.14 7.95 -1.27
CA VAL A 69 2.67 9.03 -0.44
C VAL A 69 3.95 9.56 -1.09
N THR A 70 4.12 10.89 -1.11
CA THR A 70 5.41 11.52 -1.44
C THR A 70 6.04 12.03 -0.16
N GLU A 71 7.14 11.41 0.28
CA GLU A 71 7.88 11.77 1.49
C GLU A 71 9.31 12.13 1.11
N ASP A 72 9.79 13.28 1.57
CA ASP A 72 11.12 13.83 1.20
C ASP A 72 11.36 13.91 -0.32
N GLY A 73 10.30 14.22 -1.07
CA GLY A 73 10.33 14.29 -2.52
C GLY A 73 10.26 12.94 -3.23
N LYS A 74 10.14 11.82 -2.51
CA LYS A 74 10.16 10.46 -3.04
C LYS A 74 8.82 9.76 -2.89
N ASP A 75 8.36 9.11 -3.94
CA ASP A 75 7.13 8.34 -3.91
C ASP A 75 7.32 6.98 -3.25
N LYS A 76 6.32 6.60 -2.44
CA LYS A 76 6.31 5.35 -1.70
C LYS A 76 4.87 4.84 -1.62
N ILE A 77 4.73 3.51 -1.58
CA ILE A 77 3.49 2.87 -1.16
C ILE A 77 3.53 2.67 0.36
N MET A 78 2.59 3.33 1.03
CA MET A 78 2.30 3.09 2.44
C MET A 78 1.15 2.10 2.55
N MET A 79 1.42 0.98 3.22
CA MET A 79 0.44 -0.04 3.52
C MET A 79 -0.21 0.30 4.86
N VAL A 80 -1.53 0.41 4.86
CA VAL A 80 -2.35 0.64 6.05
C VAL A 80 -3.18 -0.60 6.35
N ASP A 81 -3.95 -0.54 7.43
CA ASP A 81 -4.80 -1.64 7.90
C ASP A 81 -4.05 -2.97 8.10
N LEU A 82 -3.33 -3.07 9.21
CA LEU A 82 -2.51 -4.23 9.55
C LEU A 82 -3.23 -5.24 10.46
N GLU A 83 -4.56 -5.29 10.43
CA GLU A 83 -5.33 -6.18 11.30
C GLU A 83 -5.09 -7.68 11.02
N ARG A 84 -4.65 -8.01 9.80
CA ARG A 84 -4.36 -9.38 9.36
C ARG A 84 -2.94 -9.47 8.81
N VAL A 85 -2.08 -10.12 9.58
CA VAL A 85 -0.70 -10.40 9.19
C VAL A 85 -0.34 -11.85 9.49
N ASP A 86 0.48 -12.45 8.64
CA ASP A 86 1.15 -13.72 8.93
C ASP A 86 2.58 -13.42 9.41
N MET A 87 2.98 -14.05 10.51
CA MET A 87 4.30 -13.89 11.13
C MET A 87 5.11 -15.20 11.16
N ASP A 88 4.46 -16.34 10.91
CA ASP A 88 5.06 -17.67 11.03
C ASP A 88 5.36 -18.29 9.65
N LEU A 89 6.12 -17.57 8.82
CA LEU A 89 6.57 -18.05 7.51
C LEU A 89 8.10 -18.24 7.50
N SER A 90 8.60 -19.11 6.63
CA SER A 90 10.02 -19.12 6.28
C SER A 90 10.39 -17.89 5.44
N GLU A 91 11.68 -17.55 5.37
CA GLU A 91 12.18 -16.45 4.53
C GLU A 91 11.78 -16.61 3.06
N ASP A 92 11.95 -17.81 2.49
CA ASP A 92 11.52 -18.13 1.13
C ASP A 92 10.00 -17.92 0.93
N ASN A 93 9.20 -18.29 1.93
CA ASN A 93 7.75 -18.11 1.89
C ASN A 93 7.37 -16.62 2.02
N PHE A 94 8.11 -15.83 2.77
CA PHE A 94 7.94 -14.38 2.84
C PHE A 94 8.23 -13.72 1.49
N ALA A 95 9.36 -14.04 0.86
CA ALA A 95 9.74 -13.52 -0.45
C ALA A 95 8.71 -13.91 -1.53
N PHE A 96 8.28 -15.18 -1.53
CA PHE A 96 7.22 -15.66 -2.43
C PHE A 96 5.90 -14.92 -2.19
N ALA A 97 5.51 -14.73 -0.92
CA ALA A 97 4.29 -14.01 -0.57
C ALA A 97 4.33 -12.53 -1.01
N ALA A 98 5.48 -11.85 -0.86
CA ALA A 98 5.66 -10.47 -1.33
C ALA A 98 5.49 -10.38 -2.85
N TRP A 99 6.13 -11.28 -3.59
CA TRP A 99 6.01 -11.34 -5.05
C TRP A 99 4.57 -11.61 -5.50
N CYS A 100 3.90 -12.63 -4.92
CA CYS A 100 2.51 -12.95 -5.26
C CYS A 100 1.56 -11.77 -5.02
N LYS A 101 1.74 -11.04 -3.92
CA LYS A 101 0.91 -9.87 -3.61
C LYS A 101 1.15 -8.71 -4.57
N ALA A 102 2.42 -8.43 -4.87
CA ALA A 102 2.78 -7.38 -5.81
C ALA A 102 2.17 -7.65 -7.19
N ASP A 103 2.29 -8.88 -7.72
CA ASP A 103 1.68 -9.28 -8.98
C ASP A 103 0.15 -9.14 -8.95
N PHE A 104 -0.49 -9.70 -7.91
CA PHE A 104 -1.94 -9.67 -7.77
C PHE A 104 -2.49 -8.25 -7.72
N LEU A 105 -1.91 -7.40 -6.87
CA LEU A 105 -2.36 -6.01 -6.71
C LEU A 105 -2.04 -5.15 -7.93
N ALA A 106 -0.93 -5.35 -8.63
CA ALA A 106 -0.63 -4.64 -9.86
C ALA A 106 -1.68 -4.94 -10.95
N ARG A 107 -2.08 -6.21 -11.07
CA ARG A 107 -3.17 -6.61 -11.99
C ARG A 107 -4.53 -6.02 -11.60
N HIS A 108 -4.81 -5.96 -10.31
CA HIS A 108 -6.01 -5.29 -9.78
C HIS A 108 -5.96 -3.78 -10.04
N TYR A 109 -4.80 -3.15 -9.84
CA TYR A 109 -4.59 -1.74 -10.12
C TYR A 109 -4.79 -1.43 -11.60
N ARG A 110 -4.21 -2.21 -12.53
CA ARG A 110 -4.49 -2.07 -13.97
C ARG A 110 -5.98 -2.13 -14.28
N SER A 111 -6.69 -3.07 -13.66
CA SER A 111 -8.14 -3.23 -13.87
C SER A 111 -8.92 -2.02 -13.32
N HIS A 112 -8.48 -1.49 -12.18
CA HIS A 112 -9.02 -0.27 -11.60
C HIS A 112 -8.77 0.94 -12.52
N LEU A 113 -7.57 1.10 -13.09
CA LEU A 113 -7.27 2.16 -14.05
C LEU A 113 -8.19 2.15 -15.26
N ARG A 114 -8.45 0.97 -15.84
CA ARG A 114 -9.40 0.80 -16.95
C ARG A 114 -10.82 1.20 -16.56
N THR A 115 -11.21 0.91 -15.32
CA THR A 115 -12.53 1.29 -14.79
C THR A 115 -12.63 2.81 -14.66
N LEU A 116 -11.62 3.46 -14.06
CA LEU A 116 -11.57 4.92 -13.94
C LEU A 116 -11.56 5.61 -15.31
N GLU A 117 -10.87 5.02 -16.29
CA GLU A 117 -10.84 5.53 -17.67
C GLU A 117 -12.22 5.43 -18.33
N TYR A 118 -12.87 4.26 -18.20
CA TYR A 118 -14.23 4.03 -18.70
C TYR A 118 -15.23 5.02 -18.09
N ASP A 119 -15.11 5.28 -16.79
CA ASP A 119 -15.97 6.20 -16.04
C ASP A 119 -15.62 7.69 -16.29
N GLY A 120 -14.55 7.99 -17.05
CA GLY A 120 -14.11 9.35 -17.35
C GLY A 120 -13.53 10.11 -16.15
N VAL A 121 -13.08 9.40 -15.12
CA VAL A 121 -12.53 9.96 -13.87
C VAL A 121 -11.04 9.67 -13.69
N LEU A 122 -10.39 8.98 -14.64
CA LEU A 122 -8.96 8.74 -14.59
C LEU A 122 -8.19 10.06 -14.73
N LEU A 123 -7.37 10.36 -13.72
CA LEU A 123 -6.47 11.51 -13.76
C LEU A 123 -5.22 11.21 -14.61
N PRO A 124 -4.57 12.26 -15.16
CA PRO A 124 -3.33 12.09 -15.91
C PRO A 124 -2.27 11.35 -15.10
N LYS A 125 -1.52 10.48 -15.78
CA LYS A 125 -0.37 9.83 -15.19
C LYS A 125 0.73 10.84 -14.90
N ARG A 126 1.41 10.66 -13.77
CA ARG A 126 2.56 11.46 -13.37
C ARG A 126 3.80 10.59 -13.29
N LEU A 127 4.95 11.21 -13.54
CA LEU A 127 6.25 10.56 -13.36
C LEU A 127 6.45 10.17 -11.90
N LEU A 128 7.08 9.01 -11.70
CA LEU A 128 7.62 8.59 -10.43
C LEU A 128 8.63 9.61 -9.90
N LYS A 129 8.51 9.94 -8.62
CA LYS A 129 9.50 10.77 -7.93
C LYS A 129 10.44 9.88 -7.13
N GLU A 130 11.73 9.95 -7.44
CA GLU A 130 12.77 9.04 -6.93
C GLU A 130 13.60 9.57 -5.77
#